data_AF-A0A3L6SSX9-F1
#
_entry.id   AF-A0A3L6SSX9-F1
#
_cell.length_a   1.000
_cell.length_b   1.000
_cell.length_c   1.000
_cell.angle_alpha   90.00
_cell.angle_beta   90.00
_cell.angle_gamma   90.00
#
_symmetry.space_group_name_H-M   'P 1'
#
loop_
_entity.id
_entity.type
_entity.pdbx_description
1 polymer ?
#
loop_
_entity_poly.entity_id
_entity_poly.type
_entity_poly.pdbx_seq_one_letter_code
_entity_poly.pdbx_strand_id
1 'polypeptide(L)'
;MTGGEESSSGGEVGVLSRFSSSTEQWEIKELRIPFDSDKGLYPFMWDTDEVFSFRGLMCWVDYHRGILYSDVFSDLPELQFVQLPGIEIWDDSHDFSCGRQLPEAYRTVEISEGMIKFVDVDNGRFGLTKRSGFSVTSWTLRTPELEWEKDCVLQVDDLWCLEKFRDSPLPRWVPEFPVVSKQNSDLLHFVLREPHSSAKAWMISISMRQKLLKSYMPYTNDYINLPKEDEDLDLTRFFFNMPFICSDLYKVMEC
;
A
#
# COMPACT_ATOMS: atom_id res chain seq x y z
N MET A 1 32.04 -45.43 1.04
CA MET A 1 31.55 -44.46 2.05
C MET A 1 31.76 -43.08 1.46
N THR A 2 30.79 -42.65 0.66
CA THR A 2 30.78 -41.32 0.04
C THR A 2 30.13 -40.37 1.03
N GLY A 3 30.91 -39.46 1.59
CA GLY A 3 30.38 -38.30 2.28
C GLY A 3 29.59 -37.47 1.26
N GLY A 4 28.29 -37.37 1.48
CA GLY A 4 27.48 -36.39 0.80
C GLY A 4 27.88 -35.03 1.33
N GLU A 5 28.49 -34.23 0.46
CA GLU A 5 28.50 -32.79 0.61
C GLU A 5 27.04 -32.36 0.73
N GLU A 6 26.67 -31.82 1.89
CA GLU A 6 25.43 -31.09 2.06
C GLU A 6 25.46 -29.95 1.03
N SER A 7 24.66 -30.09 -0.03
CA SER A 7 24.38 -28.99 -0.94
C SER A 7 23.74 -27.90 -0.10
N SER A 8 24.44 -26.79 0.11
CA SER A 8 23.89 -25.55 0.63
C SER A 8 22.82 -25.07 -0.36
N SER A 9 21.58 -25.51 -0.15
CA SER A 9 20.44 -24.96 -0.87
C SER A 9 20.28 -23.52 -0.41
N GLY A 10 20.69 -22.57 -1.25
CA GLY A 10 20.48 -21.14 -1.02
C GLY A 10 18.98 -20.88 -0.85
N GLY A 11 18.54 -20.79 0.40
CA GLY A 11 17.19 -20.38 0.74
C GLY A 11 17.05 -18.88 0.53
N GLU A 12 15.86 -18.43 0.14
CA GLU A 12 15.55 -17.00 0.14
C GLU A 12 15.68 -16.44 1.57
N VAL A 13 16.43 -15.34 1.69
CA VAL A 13 16.67 -14.63 2.95
C VAL A 13 16.42 -13.15 2.77
N GLY A 14 16.00 -12.48 3.83
CA GLY A 14 15.98 -11.03 3.88
C GLY A 14 17.40 -10.50 4.07
N VAL A 15 17.75 -9.39 3.42
CA VAL A 15 19.06 -8.76 3.60
C VAL A 15 18.86 -7.38 4.21
N LEU A 16 19.44 -7.18 5.40
CA LEU A 16 19.45 -5.89 6.10
C LEU A 16 20.85 -5.29 6.04
N SER A 17 20.95 -4.11 5.43
CA SER A 17 22.17 -3.31 5.40
C SER A 17 22.09 -2.19 6.44
N ARG A 18 23.01 -2.20 7.41
CA ARG A 18 23.07 -1.24 8.52
C ARG A 18 24.38 -0.46 8.48
N PHE A 19 24.29 0.86 8.35
CA PHE A 19 25.47 1.73 8.43
C PHE A 19 25.76 2.09 9.89
N SER A 20 27.02 1.92 10.30
CA SER A 20 27.50 2.38 11.60
C SER A 20 28.36 3.63 11.45
N SER A 21 27.93 4.74 12.04
CA SER A 21 28.71 5.99 12.01
C SER A 21 29.97 5.93 12.86
N SER A 22 30.05 5.06 13.87
CA SER A 22 31.24 4.92 14.72
C SER A 22 32.38 4.16 14.05
N THR A 23 32.05 3.22 13.15
CA THR A 23 33.05 2.46 12.39
C THR A 23 33.15 2.94 10.94
N GLU A 24 32.22 3.77 10.49
CA GLU A 24 32.06 4.21 9.09
C GLU A 24 31.94 3.02 8.11
N GLN A 25 31.40 1.89 8.57
CA GLN A 25 31.23 0.67 7.78
C GLN A 25 29.76 0.27 7.64
N TRP A 26 29.48 -0.42 6.54
CA TRP A 26 28.22 -1.14 6.35
C TRP A 26 28.34 -2.55 6.92
N GLU A 27 27.38 -2.91 7.77
CA GLU A 27 27.15 -4.27 8.23
C GLU A 27 25.99 -4.86 7.42
N ILE A 28 26.19 -6.06 6.86
CA ILE A 28 25.15 -6.79 6.14
C ILE A 28 24.72 -7.96 7.01
N LYS A 29 23.43 -8.07 7.27
CA LYS A 29 22.81 -9.17 8.02
C LYS A 29 21.83 -9.92 7.15
N GLU A 30 21.97 -11.23 7.12
CA GLU A 30 20.97 -12.13 6.54
C GLU A 30 19.93 -12.46 7.59
N LEU A 31 18.66 -12.23 7.27
CA LEU A 31 17.52 -12.44 8.13
C LEU A 31 16.71 -13.62 7.60
N ARG A 32 16.42 -14.59 8.47
CA ARG A 32 15.51 -15.68 8.13
C ARG A 32 14.10 -15.10 7.94
N ILE A 33 13.52 -15.29 6.77
CA ILE A 33 12.12 -14.95 6.52
C ILE A 33 11.23 -16.02 7.20
N PRO A 34 10.24 -15.64 8.01
CA PRO A 34 9.37 -16.57 8.71
C PRO A 34 8.27 -17.12 7.78
N PHE A 35 8.65 -17.85 6.73
CA PHE A 35 7.70 -18.43 5.76
C PHE A 35 6.59 -19.22 6.46
N ASP A 36 5.36 -18.95 6.04
CA ASP A 36 4.14 -19.52 6.60
C ASP A 36 3.09 -19.62 5.48
N SER A 37 2.96 -20.81 4.89
CA SER A 37 2.04 -21.07 3.78
C SER A 37 0.58 -20.89 4.18
N ASP A 38 0.24 -21.14 5.45
CA ASP A 38 -1.13 -21.00 5.94
C ASP A 38 -1.54 -19.53 6.05
N LYS A 39 -0.55 -18.63 6.12
CA LYS A 39 -0.73 -17.17 6.10
C LYS A 39 -0.34 -16.51 4.78
N GLY A 40 -0.08 -17.30 3.73
CA GLY A 40 0.23 -16.80 2.40
C GLY A 40 1.63 -16.19 2.24
N LEU A 41 2.58 -16.52 3.11
CA LEU A 41 3.99 -16.10 2.98
C LEU A 41 4.81 -17.25 2.38
N TYR A 42 4.90 -17.28 1.05
CA TYR A 42 5.63 -18.28 0.29
C TYR A 42 7.03 -17.78 -0.13
N PRO A 43 8.02 -18.68 -0.28
CA PRO A 43 9.32 -18.33 -0.84
C PRO A 43 9.24 -17.74 -2.24
N PHE A 44 10.12 -16.79 -2.55
CA PHE A 44 10.33 -16.09 -3.82
C PHE A 44 9.20 -15.18 -4.27
N MET A 45 8.20 -14.99 -3.41
CA MET A 45 6.96 -14.32 -3.80
C MET A 45 6.75 -12.99 -3.05
N TRP A 46 7.61 -12.66 -2.09
CA TRP A 46 7.59 -11.38 -1.37
C TRP A 46 8.06 -10.23 -2.28
N ASP A 47 7.30 -9.15 -2.32
CA ASP A 47 7.72 -7.91 -2.96
C ASP A 47 7.25 -6.70 -2.15
N THR A 48 8.15 -5.74 -1.92
CA THR A 48 7.91 -4.65 -0.96
C THR A 48 7.34 -3.42 -1.65
N ASP A 49 6.12 -3.05 -1.27
CA ASP A 49 5.40 -1.87 -1.79
C ASP A 49 5.65 -0.62 -0.96
N GLU A 50 5.67 -0.79 0.37
CA GLU A 50 5.80 0.32 1.29
C GLU A 50 6.72 -0.05 2.45
N VAL A 51 7.45 0.95 2.93
CA VAL A 51 8.35 0.82 4.06
C VAL A 51 8.13 1.97 5.02
N PHE A 52 7.89 1.67 6.30
CA PHE A 52 7.72 2.69 7.33
C PHE A 52 8.29 2.23 8.66
N SER A 53 8.46 3.17 9.59
CA SER A 53 8.87 2.88 10.96
C SER A 53 7.69 3.01 11.92
N PHE A 54 7.58 2.10 12.88
CA PHE A 54 6.53 2.12 13.89
C PHE A 54 7.08 1.67 15.25
N ARG A 55 7.11 2.59 16.21
CA ARG A 55 7.52 2.32 17.61
C ARG A 55 8.87 1.59 17.74
N GLY A 56 9.85 1.98 16.94
CA GLY A 56 11.20 1.39 16.94
C GLY A 56 11.37 0.18 16.03
N LEU A 57 10.29 -0.30 15.41
CA LEU A 57 10.33 -1.35 14.41
C LEU A 57 10.40 -0.74 13.01
N MET A 58 11.10 -1.41 12.11
CA MET A 58 10.99 -1.21 10.68
C MET A 58 9.94 -2.18 10.13
N CYS A 59 9.06 -1.70 9.26
CA CYS A 59 7.97 -2.46 8.67
C CYS A 59 8.08 -2.39 7.15
N TRP A 60 8.04 -3.54 6.50
CA TRP A 60 7.99 -3.73 5.04
C TRP A 60 6.65 -4.35 4.70
N VAL A 61 5.91 -3.72 3.81
CA VAL A 61 4.56 -4.12 3.41
C VAL A 61 4.60 -4.75 2.03
N ASP A 62 3.98 -5.91 1.90
CA ASP A 62 3.56 -6.48 0.62
C ASP A 62 2.03 -6.50 0.63
N TYR A 63 1.40 -5.69 -0.22
CA TYR A 63 -0.04 -5.53 -0.28
C TYR A 63 -0.80 -6.79 -0.70
N HIS A 64 -0.12 -7.81 -1.20
CA HIS A 64 -0.70 -9.11 -1.51
C HIS A 64 -0.49 -10.14 -0.38
N ARG A 65 0.19 -9.77 0.71
CA ARG A 65 0.53 -10.70 1.80
C ARG A 65 0.30 -10.15 3.19
N GLY A 66 0.98 -9.07 3.56
CA GLY A 66 1.24 -8.78 4.95
C GLY A 66 2.33 -7.76 5.20
N ILE A 67 2.72 -7.67 6.46
CA ILE A 67 3.78 -6.80 6.94
C ILE A 67 4.86 -7.70 7.54
N LEU A 68 6.06 -7.63 6.98
CA LEU A 68 7.28 -8.07 7.65
C LEU A 68 7.76 -6.93 8.54
N TYR A 69 8.19 -7.23 9.75
CA TYR A 69 8.72 -6.20 10.65
C TYR A 69 9.84 -6.73 11.54
N SER A 70 10.74 -5.82 11.93
CA SER A 70 11.91 -6.15 12.75
C SER A 70 12.42 -4.96 13.54
N ASP A 71 13.00 -5.21 14.71
CA ASP A 71 13.87 -4.26 15.37
C ASP A 71 15.26 -4.30 14.71
N VAL A 72 15.49 -3.38 13.78
CA VAL A 72 16.74 -3.27 13.00
C VAL A 72 17.94 -2.81 13.86
N PHE A 73 17.68 -2.28 15.06
CA PHE A 73 18.72 -1.85 15.99
C PHE A 73 19.21 -2.98 16.89
N SER A 74 18.46 -4.09 16.98
CA SER A 74 18.88 -5.30 17.70
C SER A 74 20.24 -5.83 17.21
N ASP A 75 21.01 -6.44 18.12
CA ASP A 75 22.23 -7.18 17.77
C ASP A 75 21.90 -8.41 16.91
N LEU A 76 20.74 -9.02 17.14
CA LEU A 76 20.19 -10.13 16.37
C LEU A 76 18.78 -9.75 15.90
N PRO A 77 18.65 -9.01 14.79
CA PRO A 77 17.35 -8.68 14.23
C PRO A 77 16.66 -9.94 13.74
N GLU A 78 15.37 -10.07 14.09
CA GLU A 78 14.52 -11.17 13.65
C GLU A 78 13.34 -10.61 12.86
N LEU A 79 13.01 -11.24 11.72
CA LEU A 79 11.82 -10.89 10.96
C LEU A 79 10.61 -11.61 11.53
N GLN A 80 9.56 -10.85 11.76
CA GLN A 80 8.24 -11.36 12.13
C GLN A 80 7.23 -10.96 11.06
N PHE A 81 6.14 -11.72 10.95
CA PHE A 81 5.14 -11.55 9.90
C PHE A 81 3.73 -11.43 10.48
N VAL A 82 2.99 -10.43 10.00
CA VAL A 82 1.54 -10.31 10.20
C VAL A 82 0.85 -10.22 8.86
N GLN A 83 -0.08 -11.15 8.60
CA GLN A 83 -0.84 -11.18 7.35
C GLN A 83 -1.82 -10.01 7.27
N LEU A 84 -2.01 -9.42 6.09
CA LEU A 84 -3.08 -8.43 5.88
C LEU A 84 -4.46 -9.10 5.97
N PRO A 85 -5.49 -8.41 6.50
CA PRO A 85 -6.81 -9.00 6.65
C PRO A 85 -7.61 -8.90 5.35
N GLY A 86 -8.50 -9.86 5.10
CA GLY A 86 -9.47 -9.78 4.01
C GLY A 86 -8.88 -9.90 2.59
N ILE A 87 -7.59 -10.19 2.47
CA ILE A 87 -6.97 -10.57 1.20
C ILE A 87 -7.13 -12.09 1.00
N GLU A 88 -7.39 -12.50 -0.24
CA GLU A 88 -7.31 -13.91 -0.60
C GLU A 88 -5.84 -14.31 -0.71
N ILE A 89 -5.45 -15.40 -0.04
CA ILE A 89 -4.11 -15.95 -0.17
C ILE A 89 -3.99 -16.57 -1.56
N TRP A 90 -3.12 -16.00 -2.38
CA TRP A 90 -2.83 -16.53 -3.71
C TRP A 90 -1.51 -17.29 -3.66
N ASP A 91 -1.53 -18.53 -4.15
CA ASP A 91 -0.33 -19.30 -4.43
C ASP A 91 0.12 -19.07 -5.88
N ASP A 92 1.25 -19.66 -6.27
CA ASP A 92 1.82 -19.61 -7.62
C ASP A 92 0.86 -20.07 -8.73
N SER A 93 -0.26 -20.72 -8.38
CA SER A 93 -1.26 -21.22 -9.34
C SER A 93 -2.40 -20.24 -9.64
N HIS A 94 -2.54 -19.17 -8.85
CA HIS A 94 -3.61 -18.17 -8.97
C HIS A 94 -3.11 -16.83 -9.52
N ASP A 95 -2.22 -16.86 -10.52
CA ASP A 95 -1.95 -15.71 -11.37
C ASP A 95 -3.26 -15.31 -12.06
N PHE A 96 -3.87 -14.21 -11.58
CA PHE A 96 -5.01 -13.57 -12.22
C PHE A 96 -4.55 -12.95 -13.55
N SER A 97 -4.11 -13.76 -14.50
CA SER A 97 -3.97 -13.43 -15.93
C SER A 97 -3.14 -12.19 -16.29
N CYS A 98 -2.43 -11.54 -15.35
CA CYS A 98 -1.91 -10.18 -15.51
C CYS A 98 -0.67 -9.83 -14.66
N GLY A 99 -0.12 -10.73 -13.83
CA GLY A 99 0.98 -10.41 -12.91
C GLY A 99 0.56 -9.59 -11.67
N ARG A 100 1.54 -8.98 -10.98
CA ARG A 100 1.36 -8.27 -9.68
C ARG A 100 0.41 -7.05 -9.72
N GLN A 101 0.12 -6.56 -10.92
CA GLN A 101 -0.58 -5.30 -11.18
C GLN A 101 0.03 -4.14 -10.37
N LEU A 102 -0.80 -3.24 -9.86
CA LEU A 102 -0.40 -2.11 -9.05
C LEU A 102 -1.32 -2.03 -7.83
N PRO A 103 -0.97 -2.74 -6.74
CA PRO A 103 -1.81 -2.77 -5.55
C PRO A 103 -1.95 -1.42 -4.84
N GLU A 104 -0.98 -0.53 -4.97
CA GLU A 104 -0.95 0.82 -4.35
C GLU A 104 -2.11 1.69 -4.81
N ALA A 105 -2.66 1.44 -6.02
CA ALA A 105 -3.84 2.15 -6.48
C ALA A 105 -5.10 1.83 -5.66
N TYR A 106 -5.08 0.85 -4.77
CA TYR A 106 -6.29 0.41 -4.09
C TYR A 106 -6.06 -0.13 -2.69
N ARG A 107 -4.80 -0.31 -2.30
CA ARG A 107 -4.41 -0.70 -0.95
C ARG A 107 -3.44 0.32 -0.41
N THR A 108 -3.55 0.57 0.89
CA THR A 108 -2.55 1.34 1.62
C THR A 108 -2.39 0.81 3.04
N VAL A 109 -1.18 0.85 3.58
CA VAL A 109 -0.91 0.64 5.00
C VAL A 109 -0.22 1.89 5.53
N GLU A 110 -0.90 2.62 6.40
CA GLU A 110 -0.35 3.87 6.95
C GLU A 110 -0.54 3.98 8.45
N ILE A 111 0.29 4.82 9.06
CA ILE A 111 0.11 5.20 10.46
C ILE A 111 -0.85 6.39 10.55
N SER A 112 -1.91 6.24 11.34
CA SER A 112 -2.85 7.30 11.68
C SER A 112 -3.15 7.27 13.18
N GLU A 113 -3.06 8.43 13.83
CA GLU A 113 -3.29 8.57 15.29
C GLU A 113 -2.46 7.56 16.12
N GLY A 114 -1.25 7.23 15.65
CA GLY A 114 -0.34 6.29 16.33
C GLY A 114 -0.74 4.82 16.21
N MET A 115 -1.64 4.48 15.29
CA MET A 115 -2.09 3.12 14.97
C MET A 115 -1.80 2.80 13.51
N ILE A 116 -1.49 1.53 13.22
CA ILE A 116 -1.33 1.06 11.84
C ILE A 116 -2.73 0.79 11.28
N LYS A 117 -3.01 1.37 10.12
CA LYS A 117 -4.26 1.26 9.39
C LYS A 117 -4.00 0.54 8.09
N PHE A 118 -4.91 -0.35 7.72
CA PHE A 118 -4.95 -0.92 6.39
C PHE A 118 -6.26 -0.51 5.72
N VAL A 119 -6.19 -0.13 4.45
CA VAL A 119 -7.36 0.13 3.61
C VAL A 119 -7.24 -0.72 2.37
N ASP A 120 -8.35 -1.34 1.98
CA ASP A 120 -8.48 -2.09 0.74
C ASP A 120 -9.73 -1.64 0.00
N VAL A 121 -9.59 -1.44 -1.31
CA VAL A 121 -10.68 -1.14 -2.23
C VAL A 121 -10.96 -2.38 -3.08
N ASP A 122 -12.18 -2.91 -2.93
CA ASP A 122 -12.76 -4.04 -3.67
C ASP A 122 -11.96 -5.36 -3.64
N ASN A 123 -11.38 -5.71 -2.49
CA ASN A 123 -10.61 -6.95 -2.25
C ASN A 123 -9.44 -7.15 -3.20
N GLY A 124 -8.86 -6.08 -3.71
CA GLY A 124 -7.80 -6.18 -4.72
C GLY A 124 -8.27 -6.61 -6.11
N ARG A 125 -9.59 -6.80 -6.32
CA ARG A 125 -10.15 -7.35 -7.55
C ARG A 125 -10.44 -6.22 -8.52
N PHE A 126 -9.38 -5.72 -9.13
CA PHE A 126 -9.44 -4.57 -10.03
C PHE A 126 -9.89 -4.97 -11.43
N GLY A 127 -10.78 -4.19 -12.05
CA GLY A 127 -10.91 -4.15 -13.52
C GLY A 127 -11.55 -5.35 -14.23
N LEU A 128 -11.95 -6.43 -13.55
CA LEU A 128 -12.72 -7.49 -14.20
C LEU A 128 -14.21 -7.09 -14.28
N THR A 129 -14.55 -6.37 -15.35
CA THR A 129 -15.92 -6.21 -15.89
C THR A 129 -16.98 -5.49 -15.02
N LYS A 130 -16.64 -5.12 -13.79
CA LYS A 130 -17.58 -4.53 -12.83
C LYS A 130 -17.65 -3.00 -12.98
N ARG A 131 -18.88 -2.46 -12.99
CA ARG A 131 -19.16 -1.01 -13.09
C ARG A 131 -19.73 -0.40 -11.81
N SER A 132 -20.10 -1.23 -10.83
CA SER A 132 -20.71 -0.84 -9.56
C SER A 132 -20.55 -1.96 -8.53
N GLY A 133 -20.84 -1.70 -7.26
CA GLY A 133 -20.76 -2.66 -6.16
C GLY A 133 -19.38 -2.72 -5.53
N PHE A 134 -18.55 -1.71 -5.75
CA PHE A 134 -17.23 -1.61 -5.12
C PHE A 134 -17.39 -1.35 -3.63
N SER A 135 -16.44 -1.84 -2.85
CA SER A 135 -16.39 -1.55 -1.41
C SER A 135 -15.03 -1.00 -1.01
N VAL A 136 -15.01 -0.14 -0.01
CA VAL A 136 -13.81 0.29 0.70
C VAL A 136 -13.90 -0.28 2.10
N THR A 137 -12.92 -1.06 2.50
CA THR A 137 -12.85 -1.60 3.86
C THR A 137 -11.61 -1.05 4.55
N SER A 138 -11.75 -0.70 5.82
CA SER A 138 -10.64 -0.25 6.66
C SER A 138 -10.48 -1.13 7.89
N TRP A 139 -9.23 -1.33 8.30
CA TRP A 139 -8.85 -2.08 9.48
C TRP A 139 -7.81 -1.31 10.31
N THR A 140 -7.76 -1.63 11.58
CA THR A 140 -6.74 -1.18 12.54
C THR A 140 -5.99 -2.39 13.06
N LEU A 141 -4.66 -2.35 13.05
CA LEU A 141 -3.85 -3.37 13.70
C LEU A 141 -3.77 -3.08 15.20
N ARG A 142 -4.33 -3.97 16.03
CA ARG A 142 -4.23 -3.87 17.47
C ARG A 142 -2.81 -4.15 17.93
N THR A 143 -2.34 -3.38 18.89
CA THR A 143 -1.03 -3.55 19.51
C THR A 143 -1.21 -3.67 21.02
N PRO A 144 -0.51 -4.59 21.70
CA PRO A 144 0.58 -5.45 21.21
C PRO A 144 0.16 -6.78 20.56
N GLU A 145 -1.14 -7.08 20.45
CA GLU A 145 -1.63 -8.41 20.03
C GLU A 145 -1.34 -8.73 18.55
N LEU A 146 -1.12 -7.70 17.71
CA LEU A 146 -0.89 -7.82 16.27
C LEU A 146 -2.04 -8.51 15.53
N GLU A 147 -3.26 -8.23 15.99
CA GLU A 147 -4.49 -8.72 15.39
C GLU A 147 -5.22 -7.58 14.66
N TRP A 148 -5.67 -7.86 13.44
CA TRP A 148 -6.43 -6.90 12.67
C TRP A 148 -7.88 -6.84 13.14
N GLU A 149 -8.32 -5.64 13.50
CA GLU A 149 -9.72 -5.33 13.75
C GLU A 149 -10.31 -4.61 12.54
N LYS A 150 -11.45 -5.08 12.05
CA LYS A 150 -12.19 -4.41 10.98
C LYS A 150 -12.95 -3.21 11.55
N ASP A 151 -12.69 -2.00 11.04
CA ASP A 151 -13.36 -0.80 11.53
C ASP A 151 -14.68 -0.53 10.80
N CYS A 152 -14.65 -0.52 9.47
CA CYS A 152 -15.79 -0.12 8.65
C CYS A 152 -15.71 -0.74 7.25
N VAL A 153 -16.90 -0.95 6.66
CA VAL A 153 -17.08 -1.26 5.24
C VAL A 153 -18.01 -0.20 4.65
N LEU A 154 -17.53 0.46 3.60
CA LEU A 154 -18.26 1.45 2.84
C LEU A 154 -18.57 0.90 1.46
N GLN A 155 -19.84 0.82 1.10
CA GLN A 155 -20.24 0.52 -0.28
C GLN A 155 -20.12 1.81 -1.08
N VAL A 156 -19.37 1.78 -2.18
CA VAL A 156 -19.13 2.95 -3.02
C VAL A 156 -20.43 3.41 -3.70
N ASP A 157 -21.32 2.48 -4.04
CA ASP A 157 -22.62 2.78 -4.62
C ASP A 157 -23.49 3.66 -3.69
N ASP A 158 -23.37 3.46 -2.37
CA ASP A 158 -24.09 4.27 -1.37
C ASP A 158 -23.57 5.72 -1.37
N LEU A 159 -22.26 5.92 -1.60
CA LEU A 159 -21.69 7.26 -1.71
C LEU A 159 -22.27 8.02 -2.89
N TRP A 160 -22.45 7.35 -4.03
CA TRP A 160 -23.00 7.97 -5.24
C TRP A 160 -24.46 8.43 -5.04
N CYS A 161 -25.17 7.80 -4.11
CA CYS A 161 -26.54 8.16 -3.75
C CYS A 161 -26.64 9.41 -2.88
N LEU A 162 -25.56 9.82 -2.19
CA LEU A 162 -25.54 11.03 -1.35
C LEU A 162 -25.81 12.28 -2.18
N GLU A 163 -26.64 13.19 -1.67
CA GLU A 163 -26.98 14.46 -2.34
C GLU A 163 -25.73 15.25 -2.76
N LYS A 164 -24.77 15.40 -1.83
CA LYS A 164 -23.48 16.06 -2.10
C LYS A 164 -22.69 15.42 -3.24
N PHE A 165 -22.76 14.10 -3.39
CA PHE A 165 -22.08 13.42 -4.49
C PHE A 165 -22.90 13.55 -5.77
N ARG A 166 -24.23 13.37 -5.68
CA ARG A 166 -25.19 13.47 -6.77
C ARG A 166 -25.05 14.78 -7.55
N ASP A 167 -24.99 15.88 -6.83
CA ASP A 167 -24.96 17.22 -7.40
C ASP A 167 -23.54 17.69 -7.73
N SER A 168 -22.53 16.86 -7.45
CA SER A 168 -21.13 17.13 -7.77
C SER A 168 -20.74 16.66 -9.18
N PRO A 169 -19.67 17.25 -9.76
CA PRO A 169 -19.09 16.81 -11.03
C PRO A 169 -18.24 15.52 -10.92
N LEU A 170 -18.25 14.83 -9.77
CA LEU A 170 -17.40 13.67 -9.52
C LEU A 170 -17.79 12.47 -10.40
N PRO A 171 -16.84 11.68 -10.92
CA PRO A 171 -17.19 10.47 -11.66
C PRO A 171 -17.77 9.40 -10.72
N ARG A 172 -18.70 8.58 -11.24
CA ARG A 172 -19.28 7.44 -10.51
C ARG A 172 -18.45 6.21 -10.85
N TRP A 173 -17.28 6.18 -10.25
CA TRP A 173 -16.26 5.17 -10.51
C TRP A 173 -15.58 4.73 -9.21
N VAL A 174 -14.72 3.71 -9.31
CA VAL A 174 -13.95 3.22 -8.16
C VAL A 174 -12.97 4.30 -7.68
N PRO A 175 -12.95 4.63 -6.38
CA PRO A 175 -11.90 5.45 -5.78
C PRO A 175 -10.57 4.72 -5.79
N GLU A 176 -9.50 5.43 -6.14
CA GLU A 176 -8.14 4.90 -6.25
C GLU A 176 -7.20 5.65 -5.29
N PHE A 177 -6.04 5.06 -5.03
CA PHE A 177 -4.96 5.55 -4.16
C PHE A 177 -5.49 5.99 -2.80
N PRO A 178 -6.02 5.06 -1.99
CA PRO A 178 -6.43 5.38 -0.63
C PRO A 178 -5.27 5.99 0.15
N VAL A 179 -5.54 7.05 0.89
CA VAL A 179 -4.63 7.65 1.87
C VAL A 179 -5.39 7.91 3.15
N VAL A 180 -4.86 7.46 4.27
CA VAL A 180 -5.40 7.69 5.60
C VAL A 180 -4.87 9.01 6.15
N SER A 181 -5.77 9.88 6.60
CA SER A 181 -5.34 11.11 7.28
C SER A 181 -4.52 10.78 8.53
N LYS A 182 -3.30 11.32 8.63
CA LYS A 182 -2.39 11.08 9.77
C LYS A 182 -3.00 11.52 11.12
N GLN A 183 -3.84 12.55 11.10
CA GLN A 183 -4.45 13.16 12.30
C GLN A 183 -5.88 12.68 12.59
N ASN A 184 -6.50 11.93 11.68
CA ASN A 184 -7.87 11.46 11.85
C ASN A 184 -8.07 10.11 11.17
N SER A 185 -8.08 9.03 11.94
CA SER A 185 -8.22 7.65 11.44
C SER A 185 -9.55 7.36 10.74
N ASP A 186 -10.54 8.25 10.85
CA ASP A 186 -11.82 8.15 10.14
C ASP A 186 -11.77 8.66 8.70
N LEU A 187 -10.83 9.56 8.41
CA LEU A 187 -10.84 10.34 7.18
C LEU A 187 -9.89 9.70 6.17
N LEU A 188 -10.46 9.23 5.07
CA LEU A 188 -9.73 8.69 3.94
C LEU A 188 -9.81 9.65 2.76
N HIS A 189 -8.69 9.80 2.06
CA HIS A 189 -8.56 10.53 0.83
C HIS A 189 -8.40 9.56 -0.34
N PHE A 190 -8.97 9.90 -1.48
CA PHE A 190 -8.89 9.09 -2.70
C PHE A 190 -8.80 9.99 -3.92
N VAL A 191 -8.27 9.41 -5.00
CA VAL A 191 -8.40 9.91 -6.36
C VAL A 191 -9.63 9.32 -7.02
N LEU A 192 -10.40 10.17 -7.68
CA LEU A 192 -11.47 9.77 -8.58
C LEU A 192 -11.16 10.25 -9.99
N ARG A 193 -11.13 9.33 -10.94
CA ARG A 193 -10.93 9.61 -12.36
C ARG A 193 -11.92 8.84 -13.23
N GLU A 194 -12.22 9.37 -14.40
CA GLU A 194 -13.08 8.67 -15.35
C GLU A 194 -12.31 7.53 -16.03
N PRO A 195 -12.93 6.37 -16.28
CA PRO A 195 -12.28 5.22 -16.91
C PRO A 195 -11.83 5.49 -18.36
N HIS A 196 -12.42 6.49 -19.02
CA HIS A 196 -12.17 6.80 -20.45
C HIS A 196 -11.53 8.18 -20.67
N SER A 197 -11.17 8.89 -19.61
CA SER A 197 -10.53 10.21 -19.69
C SER A 197 -9.67 10.47 -18.45
N SER A 198 -8.35 10.54 -18.64
CA SER A 198 -7.41 10.97 -17.61
C SER A 198 -7.33 12.50 -17.48
N ALA A 199 -8.07 13.25 -18.31
CA ALA A 199 -7.96 14.71 -18.39
C ALA A 199 -8.52 15.43 -17.16
N LYS A 200 -9.36 14.77 -16.36
CA LYS A 200 -9.91 15.31 -15.11
C LYS A 200 -9.90 14.25 -14.03
N ALA A 201 -9.11 14.50 -13.01
CA ALA A 201 -9.13 13.74 -11.77
C ALA A 201 -9.58 14.65 -10.63
N TRP A 202 -10.07 14.04 -9.55
CA TRP A 202 -10.56 14.72 -8.37
C TRP A 202 -9.93 14.08 -7.15
N MET A 203 -9.53 14.88 -6.18
CA MET A 203 -9.31 14.39 -4.83
C MET A 203 -10.64 14.45 -4.08
N ILE A 204 -11.02 13.36 -3.43
CA ILE A 204 -12.15 13.33 -2.52
C ILE A 204 -11.69 12.96 -1.12
N SER A 205 -12.41 13.46 -0.12
CA SER A 205 -12.22 13.06 1.27
C SER A 205 -13.51 12.46 1.81
N ILE A 206 -13.44 11.27 2.38
CA ILE A 206 -14.57 10.50 2.88
C ILE A 206 -14.36 10.21 4.36
N SER A 207 -15.40 10.45 5.16
CA SER A 207 -15.48 9.93 6.53
C SER A 207 -16.03 8.52 6.49
N MET A 208 -15.23 7.55 6.93
CA MET A 208 -15.58 6.13 6.84
C MET A 208 -16.67 5.72 7.82
N ARG A 209 -16.63 6.19 9.08
CA ARG A 209 -17.66 5.89 10.08
C ARG A 209 -19.00 6.52 9.74
N GLN A 210 -18.98 7.77 9.26
CA GLN A 210 -20.22 8.45 8.88
C GLN A 210 -20.70 8.06 7.48
N LYS A 211 -19.82 7.47 6.66
CA LYS A 211 -20.06 7.12 5.25
C LYS A 211 -20.46 8.35 4.43
N LEU A 212 -19.74 9.46 4.62
CA LEU A 212 -20.06 10.75 4.01
C LEU A 212 -18.89 11.32 3.21
N LEU A 213 -19.20 11.89 2.04
CA LEU A 213 -18.31 12.78 1.32
C LEU A 213 -18.13 14.09 2.11
N LYS A 214 -16.91 14.35 2.58
CA LYS A 214 -16.53 15.54 3.36
C LYS A 214 -16.18 16.71 2.47
N SER A 215 -15.33 16.47 1.47
CA SER A 215 -14.87 17.48 0.52
C SER A 215 -14.45 16.82 -0.79
N TYR A 216 -14.38 17.64 -1.83
CA TYR A 216 -13.74 17.26 -3.08
C TYR A 216 -13.10 18.49 -3.72
N MET A 217 -12.03 18.28 -4.49
CA MET A 217 -11.37 19.32 -5.26
C MET A 217 -10.77 18.75 -6.55
N PRO A 218 -10.64 19.55 -7.62
CA PRO A 218 -9.92 19.13 -8.81
C PRO A 218 -8.50 18.69 -8.43
N TYR A 219 -8.08 17.55 -8.96
CA TYR A 219 -6.69 17.13 -8.85
C TYR A 219 -5.87 17.80 -9.94
N THR A 220 -4.99 18.72 -9.53
CA THR A 220 -4.03 19.36 -10.43
C THR A 220 -2.73 18.59 -10.36
N ASN A 221 -2.32 17.96 -11.47
CA ASN A 221 -0.99 17.42 -11.62
C ASN A 221 -0.21 18.34 -12.56
N ASP A 222 0.69 19.16 -12.01
CA ASP A 222 1.43 20.18 -12.75
C ASP A 222 2.31 19.59 -13.86
N TYR A 223 2.64 18.29 -13.80
CA TYR A 223 3.40 17.58 -14.82
C TYR A 223 2.59 17.28 -16.10
N ILE A 224 1.26 17.40 -16.09
CA ILE A 224 0.40 17.21 -17.27
C ILE A 224 0.52 18.42 -18.23
N ASN A 225 1.03 19.57 -17.75
CA ASN A 225 1.17 20.81 -18.53
C ASN A 225 2.50 20.93 -19.27
N LEU A 226 3.37 19.91 -19.26
CA LEU A 226 4.58 19.91 -20.07
C LEU A 226 4.20 19.76 -21.56
N PRO A 227 4.78 20.58 -22.48
CA PRO A 227 4.53 20.46 -23.90
C PRO A 227 4.90 19.05 -24.37
N LYS A 228 3.94 18.39 -25.02
CA LYS A 228 4.08 17.06 -25.63
C LYS A 228 4.95 17.12 -26.88
N GLU A 229 6.23 17.43 -26.75
CA GLU A 229 7.15 17.51 -27.90
C GLU A 229 7.92 16.21 -28.19
N ASP A 230 7.75 15.15 -27.40
CA ASP A 230 8.35 13.84 -27.71
C ASP A 230 7.29 12.73 -27.71
N GLU A 231 6.96 12.23 -28.91
CA GLU A 231 6.04 11.09 -29.13
C GLU A 231 6.58 9.74 -28.60
N ASP A 232 7.79 9.70 -28.03
CA ASP A 232 8.37 8.50 -27.38
C ASP A 232 8.26 8.50 -25.85
N LEU A 233 7.72 9.56 -25.24
CA LEU A 233 7.44 9.59 -23.79
C LEU A 233 6.06 9.04 -23.52
N ASP A 234 6.01 7.75 -23.16
CA ASP A 234 4.85 7.05 -22.62
C ASP A 234 4.38 7.72 -21.31
N LEU A 235 3.54 8.76 -21.46
CA LEU A 235 3.01 9.56 -20.35
C LEU A 235 2.10 8.74 -19.41
N THR A 236 1.75 7.51 -19.79
CA THR A 236 1.01 6.55 -18.97
C THR A 236 1.80 6.10 -17.75
N ARG A 237 3.13 6.30 -17.73
CA ARG A 237 4.04 5.95 -16.63
C ARG A 237 4.21 7.02 -15.55
N PHE A 238 3.71 8.24 -15.74
CA PHE A 238 3.98 9.37 -14.83
C PHE A 238 2.96 9.55 -13.70
N PHE A 239 1.92 8.71 -13.65
CA PHE A 239 0.89 8.76 -12.60
C PHE A 239 1.19 7.89 -11.37
N PHE A 240 2.27 7.11 -11.38
CA PHE A 240 2.67 6.29 -10.24
C PHE A 240 3.88 6.91 -9.55
N ASN A 241 3.78 7.09 -8.23
CA ASN A 241 4.84 7.37 -7.25
C ASN A 241 4.97 8.79 -6.66
N MET A 242 3.98 9.66 -6.78
CA MET A 242 3.93 10.82 -5.87
C MET A 242 2.80 10.61 -4.85
N PRO A 243 3.13 10.13 -3.62
CA PRO A 243 2.14 10.06 -2.55
C PRO A 243 1.55 11.46 -2.30
N PHE A 244 0.22 11.50 -2.15
CA PHE A 244 -0.56 12.72 -1.95
C PHE A 244 -0.18 13.54 -0.71
N ILE A 245 0.53 12.91 0.22
CA ILE A 245 1.22 13.54 1.34
C ILE A 245 2.59 12.86 1.39
N CYS A 246 3.59 13.55 0.87
CA CYS A 246 4.97 13.12 1.00
C CYS A 246 5.35 13.17 2.50
N SER A 247 5.58 12.00 3.11
CA SER A 247 6.27 11.88 4.39
C SER A 247 7.79 11.97 4.24
N ASP A 248 8.31 12.24 3.03
CA ASP A 248 9.74 12.36 2.79
C ASP A 248 10.25 13.73 3.27
N LEU A 249 11.24 13.65 4.17
CA LEU A 249 11.99 14.79 4.64
C LEU A 249 13.01 15.20 3.55
N TYR A 250 12.66 16.12 2.66
CA TYR A 250 13.65 16.67 1.72
C TYR A 250 14.58 17.64 2.45
N LYS A 251 15.90 17.41 2.31
CA LYS A 251 16.93 18.31 2.79
C LYS A 251 17.10 19.44 1.76
N VAL A 252 16.61 20.64 2.07
CA VAL A 252 16.90 21.83 1.25
C VAL A 252 18.26 22.37 1.69
N MET A 253 19.24 22.40 0.78
CA MET A 253 20.41 23.26 0.94
C MET A 253 20.03 24.64 0.41
N GLU A 254 19.97 25.63 1.30
CA GLU A 254 19.96 27.04 0.89
C GLU A 254 21.36 27.39 0.34
N CYS A 255 21.39 28.00 -0.85
CA CYS A 255 22.58 28.65 -1.40
C CYS A 255 22.78 30.03 -0.76
#